data_AF-A0A815M623-F1
#
_entry.id   AF-A0A815M623-F1
#
_cell.length_a   1.000
_cell.length_b   1.000
_cell.length_c   1.000
_cell.angle_alpha   90.00
_cell.angle_beta   90.00
_cell.angle_gamma   90.00
#
_symmetry.space_group_name_H-M   'P 1'
#
loop_
_entity.id
_entity.type
_entity.pdbx_description
1 polymer ?
#
loop_
_entity_poly.entity_id
_entity_poly.type
_entity_poly.pdbx_seq_one_letter_code
_entity_poly.pdbx_strand_id
1 'polypeptide(L)'
;MIRDSEKVIACLKKAAKLIAQVMDQTAQVQLYNELLNSYIYFFNQNHPDIDINVLNTLIEKLQSDISKLDSTSSTTHTSSNDGDEFIRSQIQKTFDYLRQQSQLEKFQGLQINN
;
A
#
# COMPACT_ATOMS: atom_id res chain seq x y z
N MET A 1 -17.56 24.05 1.86
CA MET A 1 -16.14 23.62 1.89
C MET A 1 -16.06 22.22 1.31
N ILE A 2 -15.92 22.09 -0.02
CA ILE A 2 -15.91 20.80 -0.77
C ILE A 2 -14.69 20.71 -1.72
N ARG A 3 -13.85 21.76 -1.74
CA ARG A 3 -12.74 21.88 -2.69
C ARG A 3 -11.48 21.12 -2.32
N ASP A 4 -11.39 20.56 -1.12
CA ASP A 4 -10.17 19.96 -0.60
C ASP A 4 -10.15 18.43 -0.75
N SER A 5 -11.32 17.78 -0.74
CA SER A 5 -11.49 16.35 -0.99
C SER A 5 -11.01 15.93 -2.39
N GLU A 6 -11.43 16.63 -3.45
CA GLU A 6 -10.98 16.34 -4.82
C GLU A 6 -9.46 16.55 -4.99
N LYS A 7 -8.88 17.54 -4.29
CA LYS A 7 -7.43 17.78 -4.31
C LYS A 7 -6.66 16.67 -3.62
N VAL A 8 -7.19 16.09 -2.54
CA VAL A 8 -6.58 14.95 -1.86
C VAL A 8 -6.49 13.78 -2.82
N ILE A 9 -7.56 13.43 -3.52
CA ILE A 9 -7.55 12.34 -4.50
C ILE A 9 -6.59 12.62 -5.65
N ALA A 10 -6.59 13.85 -6.18
CA ALA A 10 -5.65 14.25 -7.22
C ALA A 10 -4.18 14.14 -6.75
N CYS A 11 -3.91 14.52 -5.50
CA CYS A 11 -2.60 14.39 -4.86
C CYS A 11 -2.20 12.92 -4.71
N LEU A 12 -3.09 12.06 -4.19
CA LEU A 12 -2.84 10.63 -4.03
C LEU A 12 -2.60 9.94 -5.39
N LYS A 13 -3.37 10.28 -6.42
CA LYS A 13 -3.17 9.79 -7.80
C LYS A 13 -1.83 10.27 -8.37
N LYS A 14 -1.43 11.51 -8.08
CA LYS A 14 -0.12 12.05 -8.51
C LYS A 14 1.02 11.34 -7.79
N ALA A 15 0.90 11.10 -6.48
CA ALA A 15 1.86 10.33 -5.71
C ALA A 15 2.02 8.91 -6.27
N ALA A 16 0.91 8.22 -6.58
CA ALA A 16 0.94 6.90 -7.21
C ALA A 16 1.75 6.88 -8.53
N LYS A 17 1.60 7.93 -9.37
CA LYS A 17 2.36 8.07 -10.62
C LYS A 17 3.85 8.29 -10.37
N LEU A 18 4.21 9.10 -9.38
CA LEU A 18 5.60 9.33 -9.02
C LEU A 18 6.26 8.07 -8.46
N ILE A 19 5.55 7.34 -7.61
CA ILE A 19 6.01 6.06 -7.05
C ILE A 19 6.25 5.04 -8.17
N ALA A 20 5.38 4.99 -9.18
CA ALA A 20 5.55 4.11 -10.33
C ALA A 20 6.80 4.42 -11.18
N GLN A 21 7.42 5.59 -11.03
CA GLN A 21 8.65 5.99 -11.72
C GLN A 21 9.91 5.80 -10.87
N VAL A 22 9.76 5.38 -9.61
CA VAL A 22 10.91 5.10 -8.72
C VAL A 22 11.67 3.89 -9.27
N MET A 23 12.98 4.05 -9.42
CA MET A 23 13.86 3.01 -9.99
C MET A 23 14.22 1.92 -8.98
N ASP A 24 14.35 2.28 -7.70
CA ASP A 24 14.62 1.33 -6.64
C ASP A 24 13.32 0.61 -6.24
N GLN A 25 13.25 -0.69 -6.51
CA GLN A 25 12.07 -1.51 -6.27
C GLN A 25 11.72 -1.55 -4.78
N THR A 26 12.73 -1.57 -3.90
CA THR A 26 12.54 -1.58 -2.44
C THR A 26 11.90 -0.28 -1.97
N ALA A 27 12.45 0.89 -2.35
CA ALA A 27 11.85 2.18 -2.06
C ALA A 27 10.47 2.37 -2.72
N GLN A 28 10.26 1.85 -3.94
CA GLN A 28 8.96 1.90 -4.61
C GLN A 28 7.88 1.19 -3.78
N VAL A 29 8.14 -0.03 -3.33
CA VAL A 29 7.21 -0.82 -2.51
C VAL A 29 6.94 -0.13 -1.17
N GLN A 30 7.98 0.39 -0.51
CA GLN A 30 7.82 1.13 0.75
C GLN A 30 6.90 2.36 0.60
N LEU A 31 7.18 3.21 -0.39
CA LEU A 31 6.38 4.42 -0.65
C LEU A 31 4.95 4.06 -1.06
N TYR A 32 4.77 2.95 -1.77
CA TYR A 32 3.44 2.46 -2.13
C TYR A 32 2.65 1.98 -0.90
N ASN A 33 3.31 1.36 0.08
CA ASN A 33 2.70 1.01 1.37
C ASN A 33 2.28 2.26 2.17
N GLU A 34 3.11 3.30 2.20
CA GLU A 34 2.76 4.58 2.83
C GLU A 34 1.58 5.27 2.13
N LEU A 35 1.52 5.18 0.80
CA LEU A 35 0.38 5.64 0.02
C LEU A 35 -0.89 4.88 0.38
N LEU A 36 -0.84 3.54 0.45
CA LEU A 36 -1.97 2.70 0.87
C LEU A 36 -2.48 3.10 2.26
N ASN A 37 -1.59 3.32 3.22
CA ASN A 37 -1.94 3.82 4.56
C ASN A 37 -2.70 5.15 4.51
N SER A 38 -2.31 6.05 3.61
CA SER A 38 -3.03 7.30 3.39
C SER A 38 -4.43 7.07 2.83
N TYR A 39 -4.59 6.16 1.86
CA TYR A 39 -5.91 5.80 1.33
C TYR A 39 -6.81 5.20 2.42
N ILE A 40 -6.28 4.33 3.28
CA ILE A 40 -7.03 3.74 4.41
C ILE A 40 -7.47 4.83 5.39
N TYR A 41 -6.61 5.81 5.67
CA TYR A 41 -6.95 6.95 6.52
C TYR A 41 -8.09 7.79 5.95
N PHE A 42 -8.09 8.07 4.64
CA PHE A 42 -9.19 8.81 4.01
C PHE A 42 -10.46 7.96 3.86
N PHE A 43 -10.34 6.66 3.61
CA PHE A 43 -11.48 5.74 3.65
C PHE A 43 -12.16 5.73 5.02
N ASN A 44 -11.37 5.70 6.11
CA ASN A 44 -11.87 5.78 7.47
C ASN A 44 -12.68 7.08 7.76
N GLN A 45 -12.42 8.14 7.01
CA GLN A 45 -13.14 9.42 7.12
C GLN A 45 -14.41 9.48 6.23
N ASN A 46 -14.81 8.36 5.61
CA ASN A 46 -15.93 8.29 4.67
C ASN A 46 -15.77 9.24 3.47
N HIS A 47 -14.55 9.34 2.94
CA HIS A 47 -14.32 10.13 1.74
C HIS A 47 -15.06 9.52 0.54
N PRO A 48 -15.92 10.27 -0.18
CA PRO A 48 -16.87 9.71 -1.17
C PRO A 48 -16.19 9.03 -2.36
N ASP A 49 -14.98 9.48 -2.71
CA ASP A 49 -14.22 8.96 -3.86
C ASP A 49 -13.27 7.79 -3.52
N ILE A 50 -13.25 7.31 -2.28
CA ILE A 50 -12.43 6.17 -1.86
C ILE A 50 -13.37 5.08 -1.37
N ASP A 51 -13.45 4.01 -2.13
CA ASP A 51 -14.23 2.83 -1.80
C ASP A 51 -13.31 1.63 -1.52
N ILE A 52 -13.93 0.53 -1.11
CA ILE A 52 -13.21 -0.70 -0.79
C ILE A 52 -12.53 -1.31 -2.03
N ASN A 53 -13.08 -1.07 -3.23
CA ASN A 53 -12.51 -1.56 -4.49
C ASN A 53 -11.16 -0.89 -4.79
N VAL A 54 -11.05 0.43 -4.56
CA VAL A 54 -9.78 1.14 -4.67
C VAL A 54 -8.77 0.55 -3.68
N LEU A 55 -9.16 0.30 -2.43
CA LEU A 55 -8.27 -0.32 -1.44
C LEU A 55 -7.81 -1.71 -1.86
N ASN A 56 -8.72 -2.57 -2.35
CA ASN A 56 -8.37 -3.91 -2.84
C ASN A 56 -7.39 -3.86 -4.01
N THR A 57 -7.64 -2.97 -4.98
CA THR A 57 -6.73 -2.77 -6.12
C THR A 57 -5.32 -2.35 -5.67
N LEU A 58 -5.24 -1.49 -4.65
CA LEU A 58 -3.96 -1.06 -4.09
C LEU A 58 -3.26 -2.21 -3.34
N ILE A 59 -4.00 -2.99 -2.55
CA ILE A 59 -3.48 -4.16 -1.81
C ILE A 59 -2.92 -5.21 -2.78
N GLU A 60 -3.69 -5.58 -3.81
CA GLU A 60 -3.26 -6.55 -4.83
C GLU A 60 -1.97 -6.11 -5.53
N LYS A 61 -1.90 -4.83 -5.89
CA LYS A 61 -0.68 -4.28 -6.52
C LYS A 61 0.50 -4.31 -5.56
N LEU A 62 0.32 -3.91 -4.30
CA LEU A 62 1.38 -3.96 -3.29
C LEU A 62 1.89 -5.40 -3.10
N GLN A 63 0.99 -6.38 -3.01
CA GLN A 63 1.35 -7.80 -2.92
C GLN A 63 2.15 -8.27 -4.15
N SER A 64 1.70 -7.91 -5.36
CA SER A 64 2.42 -8.22 -6.60
C SER A 64 3.84 -7.64 -6.61
N ASP A 65 3.99 -6.38 -6.17
CA ASP A 65 5.28 -5.70 -6.17
C ASP A 65 6.24 -6.28 -5.12
N ILE A 66 5.74 -6.80 -3.98
CA ILE A 66 6.53 -7.56 -3.00
C ILE A 66 7.01 -8.89 -3.60
N SER A 67 6.12 -9.65 -4.25
CA SER A 67 6.52 -10.93 -4.87
C SER A 67 7.58 -10.76 -5.96
N LYS A 68 7.55 -9.65 -6.69
CA LYS A 68 8.60 -9.29 -7.66
C LYS A 68 9.92 -9.01 -6.95
N LEU A 69 9.89 -8.28 -5.82
CA LEU A 69 11.08 -7.96 -5.02
C LEU A 69 11.76 -9.25 -4.52
N ASP A 70 10.98 -10.20 -4.03
CA ASP A 70 11.48 -11.51 -3.58
C ASP A 70 12.11 -12.30 -4.73
N SER A 71 11.49 -12.27 -5.91
CA SER A 71 11.99 -12.96 -7.11
C SER A 71 13.33 -12.38 -7.58
N THR A 72 13.51 -11.06 -7.50
CA THR A 72 14.78 -10.40 -7.87
C THR A 72 15.92 -10.70 -6.89
N SER A 73 15.62 -10.93 -5.60
CA SER A 73 16.63 -11.25 -4.58
C SER A 73 17.24 -12.66 -4.71
N SER A 74 16.63 -13.55 -5.50
CA SER A 74 17.02 -14.95 -5.60
C SER A 74 18.24 -15.23 -6.50
N THR A 75 18.79 -14.22 -7.20
CA THR A 75 19.91 -14.42 -8.17
C THR A 75 21.29 -14.01 -7.61
N THR A 76 21.36 -13.40 -6.42
CA THR A 76 22.63 -12.99 -5.82
C THR A 76 22.71 -13.44 -4.37
N HIS A 77 23.56 -14.44 -4.10
CA HIS A 77 24.01 -14.77 -2.75
C HIS A 77 24.80 -13.60 -2.15
N THR A 78 24.12 -12.62 -1.56
CA THR A 78 24.77 -11.64 -0.68
C THR A 78 23.80 -11.24 0.43
N SER A 79 24.14 -11.66 1.65
CA SER A 79 23.99 -10.99 2.93
C SER A 79 22.74 -10.15 3.19
N SER A 80 21.99 -10.56 4.22
CA SER A 80 21.10 -9.76 5.08
C SER A 80 21.17 -8.24 4.85
N ASN A 81 20.27 -7.70 4.04
CA ASN A 81 20.01 -6.27 4.02
C ASN A 81 19.00 -5.97 5.12
N ASP A 82 19.45 -5.46 6.26
CA ASP A 82 18.58 -5.03 7.38
C ASP A 82 17.44 -4.09 6.93
N GLY A 83 17.63 -3.36 5.82
CA GLY A 83 16.60 -2.52 5.20
C GLY A 83 15.42 -3.29 4.61
N ASP A 84 15.66 -4.44 3.97
CA ASP A 84 14.61 -5.25 3.36
C ASP A 84 13.72 -5.91 4.44
N GLU A 85 14.33 -6.34 5.55
CA GLU A 85 13.61 -6.89 6.69
C GLU A 85 12.75 -5.83 7.42
N PHE A 86 13.28 -4.61 7.59
CA PHE A 86 12.51 -3.51 8.16
C PHE A 86 11.28 -3.16 7.31
N ILE A 87 11.43 -3.10 5.99
CA ILE A 87 10.33 -2.77 5.07
C ILE A 87 9.27 -3.87 5.09
N ARG A 88 9.68 -5.14 5.08
CA ARG A 88 8.78 -6.28 5.27
C ARG A 88 8.01 -6.19 6.59
N SER A 89 8.68 -5.81 7.68
CA SER A 89 8.02 -5.62 8.98
C SER A 89 6.96 -4.51 8.94
N GLN A 90 7.23 -3.38 8.27
CA GLN A 90 6.27 -2.27 8.13
C GLN A 90 5.05 -2.65 7.31
N ILE A 91 5.25 -3.36 6.19
CA ILE A 91 4.17 -3.84 5.33
C ILE A 91 3.33 -4.87 6.08
N GLN A 92 3.98 -5.81 6.78
CA GLN A 92 3.28 -6.84 7.55
C GLN A 92 2.38 -6.21 8.63
N LYS A 93 2.89 -5.23 9.37
CA LYS A 93 2.10 -4.46 10.34
C LYS A 93 0.91 -3.74 9.69
N THR A 94 1.10 -3.22 8.48
CA THR A 94 0.04 -2.56 7.72
C THR A 94 -1.06 -3.57 7.35
N PHE A 95 -0.71 -4.76 6.87
CA PHE A 95 -1.68 -5.82 6.60
C PHE A 95 -2.34 -6.38 7.86
N ASP A 96 -1.61 -6.51 8.96
CA ASP A 96 -2.18 -6.94 10.24
C ASP A 96 -3.18 -5.91 10.78
N TYR A 97 -2.87 -4.61 10.64
CA TYR A 97 -3.81 -3.53 10.93
C TYR A 97 -5.06 -3.64 10.05
N LEU A 98 -4.90 -3.80 8.74
CA LEU A 98 -6.02 -3.98 7.82
C LEU A 98 -6.87 -5.22 8.16
N ARG A 99 -6.26 -6.33 8.55
CA ARG A 99 -6.95 -7.55 9.01
C ARG A 99 -7.71 -7.33 10.31
N GLN A 100 -7.17 -6.55 11.23
CA GLN A 100 -7.90 -6.18 12.44
C GLN A 100 -9.09 -5.26 12.10
N GLN A 101 -8.89 -4.33 11.17
CA GLN A 101 -9.93 -3.41 10.72
C GLN A 101 -11.02 -4.10 9.89
N SER A 102 -10.73 -5.19 9.18
CA SER A 102 -11.73 -5.94 8.39
C SER A 102 -12.88 -6.52 9.24
N GLN A 103 -12.70 -6.62 10.55
CA GLN A 103 -13.75 -6.99 11.50
C GLN A 103 -14.81 -5.89 11.67
N LEU A 104 -14.51 -4.65 11.26
CA LEU A 104 -15.45 -3.54 11.25
C LEU A 104 -16.31 -3.61 9.98
N GLU A 105 -17.62 -3.36 10.12
CA GLU A 105 -18.59 -3.42 9.00
C GLU A 105 -18.15 -2.60 7.79
N LYS A 106 -17.53 -1.44 8.00
CA LYS A 106 -17.00 -0.56 6.95
C LYS A 106 -15.89 -1.18 6.08
N PHE A 107 -15.16 -2.18 6.58
CA PHE A 107 -14.05 -2.84 5.87
C PHE A 107 -14.38 -4.27 5.45
N GLN A 108 -15.65 -4.71 5.60
CA GLN A 108 -16.10 -6.00 5.08
C GLN A 108 -16.00 -5.99 3.55
N GLY A 109 -15.04 -6.76 3.02
CA GLY A 109 -14.73 -6.80 1.58
C GLY A 109 -13.26 -6.60 1.24
N LEU A 110 -12.39 -6.32 2.23
CA LEU A 110 -10.95 -6.30 2.01
C LEU A 110 -10.41 -7.67 1.58
N GLN A 111 -9.73 -7.73 0.44
CA GLN A 111 -9.12 -8.93 -0.12
C GLN A 111 -7.63 -8.97 0.25
N ILE A 112 -7.35 -9.28 1.52
CA ILE A 112 -5.98 -9.43 2.02
C ILE A 112 -5.59 -10.90 1.85
N ASN A 113 -4.93 -11.24 0.73
CA ASN A 113 -4.42 -12.60 0.53
C ASN A 113 -3.34 -12.95 1.57
N ASN A 114 -3.28 -14.23 1.94
CA ASN A 114 -2.42 -14.78 2.98
C ASN A 114 -0.99 -15.07 2.52
#